data_AF-A0A947YD80-F1
#
_entry.id   AF-A0A947YD80-F1
#
_cell.length_a   1.000
_cell.length_b   1.000
_cell.length_c   1.000
_cell.angle_alpha   90.00
_cell.angle_beta   90.00
_cell.angle_gamma   90.00
#
_symmetry.space_group_name_H-M   'P 1'
#
loop_
_entity.id
_entity.type
_entity.pdbx_description
1 polymer ?
#
loop_
_entity_poly.entity_id
_entity_poly.type
_entity_poly.pdbx_seq_one_letter_code
_entity_poly.pdbx_strand_id
1 'polypeptide(L)'
;MKKKNFLKNKFGWGWVVLGVSLLLNVYYVGVGGLPKHDESIAVEGVIDGDTLVLDGKVRLRLRHLDAPELEFCGGEEAKKLLEELVIGKRVIIRDKILDQRGRAMALVYVGKDLVNRHLIETGWGRYHSDTSEVADELKALGLEAKEKGLGVFGPKCYQWENSENPKCVIKGNVAPNNSSERIYHMPGCVQYKTTVVEKDRGEEWFCSEAEAKKAGYVKSKRC
;
A
#
# COMPACT_ATOMS: atom_id res chain seq x y z
N MET A 1 -5.53 -87.82 33.51
CA MET A 1 -6.13 -86.47 33.39
C MET A 1 -5.02 -85.44 33.17
N LYS A 2 -4.85 -84.91 31.94
CA LYS A 2 -3.88 -83.83 31.63
C LYS A 2 -4.64 -82.50 31.53
N LYS A 3 -4.38 -81.56 32.46
CA LYS A 3 -4.80 -80.15 32.32
C LYS A 3 -3.92 -79.49 31.25
N LYS A 4 -4.50 -79.00 30.15
CA LYS A 4 -3.82 -78.12 29.19
C LYS A 4 -4.01 -76.68 29.65
N ASN A 5 -2.90 -76.01 29.99
CA ASN A 5 -2.83 -74.58 30.23
C ASN A 5 -3.11 -73.81 28.93
N PHE A 6 -4.17 -73.02 28.94
CA PHE A 6 -4.52 -72.10 27.87
C PHE A 6 -4.09 -70.68 28.26
N LEU A 7 -2.79 -70.44 28.23
CA LEU A 7 -2.25 -69.08 28.26
C LEU A 7 -2.39 -68.50 26.84
N LYS A 8 -3.58 -67.93 26.57
CA LYS A 8 -3.80 -67.08 25.39
C LYS A 8 -2.93 -65.85 25.53
N ASN A 9 -1.91 -65.79 24.67
CA ASN A 9 -1.03 -64.65 24.48
C ASN A 9 -1.86 -63.46 23.95
N LYS A 10 -2.47 -62.67 24.83
CA LYS A 10 -3.07 -61.36 24.51
C LYS A 10 -1.96 -60.30 24.44
N PHE A 11 -0.90 -60.56 23.68
CA PHE A 11 0.02 -59.50 23.29
C PHE A 11 -0.67 -58.68 22.21
N GLY A 12 -1.57 -57.83 22.71
CA GLY A 12 -2.65 -57.23 21.96
C GLY A 12 -2.12 -56.19 21.00
N TRP A 13 -2.61 -56.28 19.76
CA TRP A 13 -2.61 -55.20 18.78
C TRP A 13 -2.89 -53.81 19.38
N GLY A 14 -3.65 -53.73 20.48
CA GLY A 14 -3.86 -52.49 21.24
C GLY A 14 -2.58 -51.78 21.67
N TRP A 15 -1.52 -52.49 22.06
CA TRP A 15 -0.23 -51.89 22.42
C TRP A 15 0.54 -51.37 21.20
N VAL A 16 0.38 -52.00 20.04
CA VAL A 16 0.96 -51.54 18.78
C VAL A 16 0.25 -50.26 18.31
N VAL A 17 -1.09 -50.24 18.37
CA VAL A 17 -1.89 -49.06 18.01
C VAL A 17 -1.60 -47.89 18.97
N LEU A 18 -1.50 -48.16 20.27
CA LEU A 18 -1.11 -47.15 21.27
C LEU A 18 0.31 -46.62 21.00
N GLY A 19 1.27 -47.50 20.71
CA GLY A 19 2.64 -47.10 20.38
C GLY A 19 2.73 -46.22 19.14
N VAL A 20 2.02 -46.59 18.07
CA VAL A 20 1.96 -45.79 16.83
C VAL A 20 1.26 -44.45 17.05
N SER A 21 0.17 -44.41 17.83
CA SER A 21 -0.52 -43.16 18.16
C SER A 21 0.34 -42.23 19.02
N LEU A 22 1.06 -42.77 20.00
CA LEU A 22 2.00 -42.00 20.82
C LEU A 22 3.15 -41.43 19.99
N LEU A 23 3.71 -42.24 19.08
CA LEU A 23 4.78 -41.78 18.17
C LEU A 23 4.27 -40.71 17.20
N LEU A 24 3.06 -40.85 16.66
CA LEU A 24 2.43 -39.82 15.83
C LEU A 24 2.21 -38.54 16.62
N ASN A 25 1.66 -38.61 17.84
CA ASN A 25 1.46 -37.44 18.68
C ASN A 25 2.78 -36.77 19.08
N VAL A 26 3.81 -37.53 19.44
CA VAL A 26 5.15 -37.00 19.73
C VAL A 26 5.79 -36.39 18.48
N TYR A 27 5.59 -36.99 17.31
CA TYR A 27 6.02 -36.42 16.04
C TYR A 27 5.30 -35.09 15.73
N TYR A 28 3.97 -35.04 15.90
CA TYR A 28 3.17 -33.82 15.71
C TYR A 28 3.50 -32.72 16.73
N VAL A 29 3.86 -33.09 17.96
CA VAL A 29 4.27 -32.14 19.01
C VAL A 29 5.74 -31.72 18.86
N GLY A 30 6.61 -32.61 18.38
CA GLY A 30 8.07 -32.43 18.34
C GLY A 30 8.63 -31.87 17.03
N VAL A 31 7.91 -31.98 15.91
CA VAL A 31 8.37 -31.51 14.58
C VAL A 31 7.86 -30.10 14.21
N GLY A 32 7.15 -29.44 15.13
CA GLY A 32 6.72 -28.06 14.96
C GLY A 32 5.23 -27.99 14.69
N GLY A 33 4.56 -27.11 15.44
CA GLY A 33 3.12 -26.93 15.37
C GLY A 33 2.62 -26.74 13.94
N LEU A 34 1.34 -27.04 13.75
CA LEU A 34 0.61 -26.75 12.50
C LEU A 34 1.05 -25.38 11.97
N PRO A 35 1.34 -25.25 10.66
CA PRO A 35 1.69 -23.96 10.09
C PRO A 35 0.61 -22.96 10.54
N LYS A 36 1.02 -21.84 11.16
CA LYS A 36 0.12 -20.70 11.36
C LYS A 36 -0.34 -20.30 9.97
N HIS A 37 -1.51 -20.75 9.57
CA HIS A 37 -2.15 -20.23 8.38
C HIS A 37 -2.43 -18.76 8.68
N ASP A 38 -1.75 -17.87 7.96
CA ASP A 38 -2.08 -16.46 7.97
C ASP A 38 -3.58 -16.34 7.65
N GLU A 39 -4.33 -15.80 8.60
CA GLU A 39 -5.78 -15.70 8.48
C GLU A 39 -6.11 -14.79 7.29
N SER A 40 -6.71 -15.38 6.26
CA SER A 40 -7.10 -14.63 5.07
C SER A 40 -8.44 -13.91 5.32
N ILE A 41 -8.49 -12.61 5.04
CA ILE A 41 -9.65 -11.75 5.32
C ILE A 41 -10.31 -11.35 3.99
N ALA A 42 -11.63 -11.31 3.96
CA ALA A 42 -12.36 -10.85 2.77
C ALA A 42 -12.28 -9.32 2.65
N VAL A 43 -12.13 -8.84 1.42
CA VAL A 43 -12.19 -7.40 1.11
C VAL A 43 -13.62 -7.05 0.70
N GLU A 44 -14.24 -6.13 1.44
CA GLU A 44 -15.59 -5.61 1.18
C GLU A 44 -15.57 -4.44 0.18
N GLY A 45 -14.47 -3.70 0.09
CA GLY A 45 -14.37 -2.57 -0.82
C GLY A 45 -13.02 -1.85 -0.80
N VAL A 46 -12.92 -0.83 -1.66
CA VAL A 46 -11.77 0.07 -1.80
C VAL A 46 -12.29 1.51 -1.76
N ILE A 47 -11.67 2.36 -0.95
CA ILE A 47 -12.06 3.77 -0.81
C ILE A 47 -11.33 4.60 -1.88
N ASP A 48 -10.01 4.53 -1.87
CA ASP A 48 -9.06 5.24 -2.72
C ASP A 48 -7.89 4.30 -3.10
N GLY A 49 -6.85 4.80 -3.75
CA GLY A 49 -5.71 3.98 -4.21
C GLY A 49 -4.82 3.39 -3.11
N ASP A 50 -5.06 3.71 -1.83
CA ASP A 50 -4.28 3.16 -0.70
C ASP A 50 -5.12 2.65 0.48
N THR A 51 -6.46 2.69 0.41
CA THR A 51 -7.33 2.33 1.53
C THR A 51 -8.33 1.23 1.18
N LEU A 52 -8.21 0.09 1.87
CA LEU A 52 -9.13 -1.05 1.82
C LEU A 52 -10.21 -0.97 2.91
N VAL A 53 -11.37 -1.54 2.60
CA VAL A 53 -12.40 -1.90 3.57
C VAL A 53 -12.46 -3.42 3.66
N LEU A 54 -12.14 -3.93 4.84
CA LEU A 54 -12.14 -5.36 5.15
C LEU A 54 -13.46 -5.77 5.80
N ASP A 55 -13.67 -7.08 5.92
CA ASP A 55 -14.79 -7.67 6.66
C ASP A 55 -15.03 -6.98 8.01
N GLY A 56 -16.30 -6.70 8.31
CA GLY A 56 -16.69 -5.91 9.47
C GLY A 56 -16.44 -4.40 9.33
N LYS A 57 -16.31 -3.91 8.09
CA LYS A 57 -16.10 -2.49 7.74
C LYS A 57 -14.82 -1.87 8.31
N VAL A 58 -13.80 -2.69 8.58
CA VAL A 58 -12.52 -2.21 9.10
C VAL A 58 -11.71 -1.57 7.99
N ARG A 59 -11.32 -0.30 8.16
CA ARG A 59 -10.45 0.41 7.22
C ARG A 59 -8.99 0.04 7.46
N LEU A 60 -8.28 -0.28 6.39
CA LEU A 60 -6.84 -0.58 6.39
C LEU A 60 -6.15 0.20 5.27
N ARG A 61 -5.14 1.00 5.63
CA ARG A 61 -4.30 1.70 4.64
C ARG A 61 -3.11 0.83 4.25
N LEU A 62 -2.71 0.90 2.99
CA LEU A 62 -1.51 0.25 2.50
C LEU A 62 -0.28 0.97 3.04
N ARG A 63 0.61 0.23 3.68
CA ARG A 63 1.89 0.74 4.18
C ARG A 63 2.85 1.03 3.02
N HIS A 64 3.82 1.93 3.23
CA HIS A 64 4.86 2.32 2.28
C HIS A 64 4.40 3.01 1.00
N LEU A 65 3.12 3.36 0.86
CA LEU A 65 2.65 4.11 -0.29
C LEU A 65 1.62 5.16 0.09
N ASP A 66 1.64 6.25 -0.66
CA ASP A 66 0.62 7.29 -0.67
C ASP A 66 0.03 7.36 -2.08
N ALA A 67 -1.25 7.03 -2.20
CA ALA A 67 -1.98 7.20 -3.45
C ALA A 67 -2.58 8.61 -3.54
N PRO A 68 -2.86 9.12 -4.74
CA PRO A 68 -3.62 10.35 -4.91
C PRO A 68 -5.03 10.21 -4.32
N GLU A 69 -5.56 11.29 -3.75
CA GLU A 69 -6.99 11.38 -3.44
C GLU A 69 -7.81 11.28 -4.73
N LEU A 70 -9.07 10.83 -4.64
CA LEU A 70 -9.89 10.50 -5.82
C LEU A 70 -10.10 11.68 -6.77
N GLU A 71 -10.24 12.89 -6.23
CA GLU A 71 -10.43 14.11 -7.00
C GLU A 71 -9.15 14.56 -7.72
N PHE A 72 -7.98 14.04 -7.35
CA PHE A 72 -6.69 14.44 -7.91
C PHE A 72 -6.26 13.52 -9.05
N CYS A 73 -5.30 14.02 -9.83
CA CYS A 73 -4.80 13.30 -11.01
C CYS A 73 -4.25 11.93 -10.61
N GLY A 74 -4.77 10.86 -11.22
CA GLY A 74 -4.34 9.48 -10.95
C GLY A 74 -5.10 8.78 -9.82
N GLY A 75 -6.00 9.46 -9.10
CA GLY A 75 -6.75 8.88 -7.98
C GLY A 75 -7.68 7.74 -8.41
N GLU A 76 -8.48 7.95 -9.45
CA GLU A 76 -9.37 6.92 -10.01
C GLU A 76 -8.58 5.74 -10.61
N GLU A 77 -7.47 6.03 -11.30
CA GLU A 77 -6.60 4.98 -11.85
C GLU A 77 -5.95 4.12 -10.75
N ALA A 78 -5.48 4.74 -9.67
CA ALA A 78 -4.92 4.05 -8.52
C ALA A 78 -5.96 3.19 -7.80
N LYS A 79 -7.15 3.73 -7.56
CA LYS A 79 -8.27 2.98 -6.97
C LYS A 79 -8.63 1.78 -7.84
N LYS A 80 -8.80 1.97 -9.15
CA LYS A 80 -9.16 0.90 -10.07
C LYS A 80 -8.13 -0.23 -10.05
N LEU A 81 -6.83 0.10 -10.07
CA LEU A 81 -5.78 -0.92 -9.96
C LEU A 81 -5.89 -1.67 -8.63
N LEU A 82 -6.11 -0.97 -7.51
CA LEU A 82 -6.27 -1.63 -6.22
C LEU A 82 -7.49 -2.55 -6.22
N GLU A 83 -8.63 -2.12 -6.75
CA GLU A 83 -9.82 -2.94 -6.91
C GLU A 83 -9.57 -4.22 -7.71
N GLU A 84 -8.89 -4.13 -8.86
CA GLU A 84 -8.52 -5.28 -9.69
C GLU A 84 -7.62 -6.28 -8.94
N LEU A 85 -6.77 -5.77 -8.05
CA LEU A 85 -5.87 -6.59 -7.25
C LEU A 85 -6.59 -7.31 -6.11
N VAL A 86 -7.61 -6.72 -5.49
CA VAL A 86 -8.16 -7.20 -4.20
C VAL A 86 -9.65 -7.59 -4.19
N ILE A 87 -10.49 -7.03 -5.06
CA ILE A 87 -11.94 -7.30 -5.05
C ILE A 87 -12.23 -8.75 -5.43
N GLY A 88 -13.13 -9.39 -4.68
CA GLY A 88 -13.49 -10.80 -4.86
C GLY A 88 -12.40 -11.77 -4.41
N LYS A 89 -11.31 -11.29 -3.80
CA LYS A 89 -10.21 -12.10 -3.29
C LYS A 89 -10.14 -12.00 -1.76
N ARG A 90 -9.36 -12.90 -1.15
CA ARG A 90 -9.00 -12.81 0.28
C ARG A 90 -7.57 -12.34 0.40
N VAL A 91 -7.31 -11.48 1.37
CA VAL A 91 -6.01 -10.87 1.62
C VAL A 91 -5.40 -11.38 2.91
N ILE A 92 -4.07 -11.43 2.95
CA ILE A 92 -3.27 -11.69 4.15
C ILE A 92 -2.65 -10.35 4.58
N ILE A 93 -2.79 -10.01 5.86
CA ILE A 93 -2.28 -8.77 6.43
C ILE A 93 -1.01 -9.08 7.22
N ARG A 94 0.09 -8.40 6.90
CA ARG A 94 1.38 -8.52 7.60
C ARG A 94 1.91 -7.15 8.03
N ASP A 95 2.78 -7.15 9.03
CA ASP A 95 3.44 -5.95 9.57
C ASP A 95 2.46 -4.81 9.87
N LYS A 96 1.32 -5.16 10.48
CA LYS A 96 0.29 -4.19 10.84
C LYS A 96 0.80 -3.25 11.94
N ILE A 97 0.76 -1.96 11.67
CA ILE A 97 1.07 -0.89 12.61
C ILE A 97 -0.05 0.15 12.64
N LEU A 98 0.02 1.10 13.59
CA LEU A 98 -0.83 2.29 13.61
C LEU A 98 0.00 3.50 13.25
N ASP A 99 -0.54 4.39 12.41
CA ASP A 99 0.07 5.69 12.16
C ASP A 99 -0.14 6.65 13.34
N GLN A 100 0.44 7.86 13.25
CA GLN A 100 0.31 8.91 14.28
C GLN A 100 -1.14 9.36 14.53
N ARG A 101 -2.06 9.10 13.60
CA ARG A 101 -3.48 9.44 13.67
C ARG A 101 -4.34 8.24 14.12
N GLY A 102 -3.72 7.10 14.43
CA GLY A 102 -4.41 5.86 14.82
C GLY A 102 -5.00 5.05 13.67
N ARG A 103 -4.67 5.36 12.41
CA ARG A 103 -5.09 4.57 11.24
C ARG A 103 -4.24 3.31 11.16
N ALA A 104 -4.88 2.17 10.91
CA ALA A 104 -4.17 0.92 10.68
C ALA A 104 -3.49 0.93 9.32
N MET A 105 -2.19 0.59 9.29
CA MET A 105 -1.41 0.43 8.07
C MET A 105 -0.77 -0.96 8.04
N ALA A 106 -0.72 -1.60 6.87
CA ALA A 106 -0.10 -2.92 6.74
C ALA A 106 0.43 -3.22 5.34
N LEU A 107 1.23 -4.29 5.25
CA LEU A 107 1.54 -4.97 4.00
C LEU A 107 0.41 -5.95 3.69
N VAL A 108 -0.13 -5.88 2.47
CA VAL A 108 -1.29 -6.65 2.04
C VAL A 108 -0.88 -7.60 0.94
N TYR A 109 -1.15 -8.89 1.15
CA TYR A 109 -0.82 -9.95 0.20
C TYR A 109 -2.08 -10.60 -0.34
N VAL A 110 -2.08 -10.89 -1.64
CA VAL A 110 -3.04 -11.81 -2.27
C VAL A 110 -2.24 -13.04 -2.68
N GLY A 111 -2.39 -14.14 -1.95
CA GLY A 111 -1.51 -15.30 -2.09
C GLY A 111 -0.06 -14.93 -1.73
N LYS A 112 0.83 -14.87 -2.73
CA LYS A 112 2.24 -14.48 -2.57
C LYS A 112 2.52 -13.05 -3.04
N ASP A 113 1.57 -12.43 -3.73
CA ASP A 113 1.77 -11.15 -4.38
C ASP A 113 1.53 -10.01 -3.39
N LEU A 114 2.54 -9.15 -3.21
CA LEU A 114 2.44 -7.96 -2.39
C LEU A 114 1.70 -6.86 -3.17
N VAL A 115 0.49 -6.51 -2.73
CA VAL A 115 -0.37 -5.49 -3.36
C VAL A 115 0.31 -4.12 -3.32
N ASN A 116 0.91 -3.75 -2.19
CA ASN A 116 1.63 -2.49 -2.01
C ASN A 116 2.72 -2.28 -3.09
N ARG A 117 3.43 -3.36 -3.43
CA ARG A 117 4.48 -3.38 -4.45
C ARG A 117 3.94 -3.01 -5.83
N HIS A 118 2.79 -3.56 -6.22
CA HIS A 118 2.19 -3.34 -7.53
C HIS A 118 1.79 -1.87 -7.75
N LEU A 119 1.22 -1.22 -6.73
CA LEU A 119 0.84 0.20 -6.80
C LEU A 119 2.06 1.12 -6.98
N ILE A 120 3.17 0.80 -6.30
CA ILE A 120 4.42 1.56 -6.41
C ILE A 120 5.10 1.30 -7.75
N GLU A 121 5.22 0.04 -8.17
CA GLU A 121 5.88 -0.38 -9.42
C GLU A 121 5.19 0.21 -10.66
N THR A 122 3.86 0.33 -10.63
CA THR A 122 3.08 0.94 -11.72
C THR A 122 3.03 2.47 -11.65
N GLY A 123 3.56 3.08 -10.57
CA GLY A 123 3.58 4.52 -10.36
C GLY A 123 2.22 5.12 -9.97
N TRP A 124 1.23 4.31 -9.59
CA TRP A 124 -0.08 4.80 -9.12
C TRP A 124 -0.10 5.14 -7.63
N GLY A 125 0.91 4.70 -6.88
CA GLY A 125 1.19 5.17 -5.52
C GLY A 125 2.63 5.65 -5.39
N ARG A 126 2.85 6.76 -4.69
CA ARG A 126 4.20 7.23 -4.37
C ARG A 126 4.74 6.48 -3.18
N TYR A 127 6.01 6.10 -3.22
CA TYR A 127 6.66 5.50 -2.05
C TYR A 127 6.64 6.45 -0.84
N HIS A 128 6.18 5.93 0.29
CA HIS A 128 6.24 6.57 1.60
C HIS A 128 7.25 5.84 2.49
N SER A 129 8.16 6.59 3.11
CA SER A 129 9.22 6.01 3.95
C SER A 129 8.66 5.47 5.24
N ASP A 130 8.99 4.21 5.56
CA ASP A 130 8.61 3.53 6.79
C ASP A 130 9.57 2.34 7.02
N THR A 131 9.54 1.69 8.19
CA THR A 131 10.50 0.65 8.59
C THR A 131 9.94 -0.77 8.40
N SER A 132 10.38 -1.48 7.37
CA SER A 132 10.06 -2.90 7.18
C SER A 132 11.15 -3.61 6.38
N GLU A 133 11.08 -4.95 6.32
CA GLU A 133 12.02 -5.75 5.51
C GLU A 133 11.93 -5.46 4.00
N VAL A 134 10.78 -4.96 3.52
CA VAL A 134 10.56 -4.63 2.10
C VAL A 134 10.86 -3.17 1.76
N ALA A 135 11.25 -2.36 2.75
CA ALA A 135 11.34 -0.90 2.59
C ALA A 135 12.32 -0.46 1.48
N ASP A 136 13.48 -1.10 1.39
CA ASP A 136 14.50 -0.78 0.39
C ASP A 136 14.08 -1.19 -1.02
N GLU A 137 13.42 -2.36 -1.16
CA GLU A 137 12.86 -2.82 -2.43
C GLU A 137 11.80 -1.84 -2.93
N LEU A 138 10.82 -1.49 -2.08
CA LEU A 138 9.73 -0.59 -2.45
C LEU A 138 10.26 0.83 -2.78
N LYS A 139 11.30 1.29 -2.08
CA LYS A 139 11.96 2.55 -2.39
C LYS A 139 12.60 2.52 -3.79
N ALA A 140 13.32 1.45 -4.12
CA ALA A 140 13.95 1.30 -5.42
C ALA A 140 12.91 1.28 -6.55
N LEU A 141 11.81 0.53 -6.38
CA LEU A 141 10.71 0.50 -7.35
C LEU A 141 10.05 1.87 -7.53
N GLY A 142 9.86 2.63 -6.46
CA GLY A 142 9.29 3.98 -6.54
C GLY A 142 10.21 4.95 -7.31
N LEU A 143 11.52 4.83 -7.14
CA LEU A 143 12.50 5.60 -7.92
C LEU A 143 12.47 5.22 -9.40
N GLU A 144 12.39 3.92 -9.70
CA GLU A 144 12.31 3.40 -11.07
C GLU A 144 11.01 3.85 -11.77
N ALA A 145 9.87 3.77 -11.09
CA ALA A 145 8.58 4.24 -11.61
C ALA A 145 8.62 5.75 -11.92
N LYS A 146 9.29 6.53 -11.07
CA LYS A 146 9.50 7.96 -11.30
C LYS A 146 10.42 8.23 -12.49
N GLU A 147 11.54 7.53 -12.60
CA GLU A 147 12.47 7.67 -13.72
C GLU A 147 11.81 7.34 -15.06
N LYS A 148 10.98 6.29 -15.08
CA LYS A 148 10.21 5.87 -16.26
C LYS A 148 8.97 6.73 -16.54
N GLY A 149 8.60 7.66 -15.66
CA GLY A 149 7.41 8.49 -15.82
C GLY A 149 6.09 7.68 -15.80
N LEU A 150 6.01 6.65 -14.95
CA LEU A 150 4.83 5.80 -14.83
C LEU A 150 3.76 6.42 -13.92
N GLY A 151 2.49 6.09 -14.18
CA GLY A 151 1.36 6.53 -13.36
C GLY A 151 1.34 8.04 -13.11
N VAL A 152 1.40 8.44 -11.84
CA VAL A 152 1.39 9.85 -11.41
C VAL A 152 2.65 10.62 -11.82
N PHE A 153 3.72 9.93 -12.18
CA PHE A 153 4.95 10.55 -12.69
C PHE A 153 4.91 10.83 -14.20
N GLY A 154 3.83 10.42 -14.87
CA GLY A 154 3.61 10.71 -16.28
C GLY A 154 3.21 12.18 -16.55
N PRO A 155 3.30 12.63 -17.81
CA PRO A 155 3.07 14.04 -18.19
C PRO A 155 1.65 14.54 -17.91
N LYS A 156 0.69 13.63 -17.67
CA LYS A 156 -0.68 13.98 -17.27
C LYS A 156 -0.72 14.62 -15.87
N CYS A 157 0.05 14.07 -14.92
CA CYS A 157 0.02 14.50 -13.52
C CYS A 157 1.29 15.25 -13.10
N TYR A 158 2.42 14.99 -13.74
CA TYR A 158 3.72 15.59 -13.44
C TYR A 158 4.13 16.59 -14.53
N GLN A 159 3.88 17.89 -14.29
CA GLN A 159 3.92 18.91 -15.34
C GLN A 159 4.96 20.00 -15.09
N TRP A 160 5.93 20.11 -15.99
CA TRP A 160 6.89 21.24 -16.01
C TRP A 160 6.30 22.51 -16.61
N GLU A 161 5.35 22.33 -17.54
CA GLU A 161 4.67 23.35 -18.32
C GLU A 161 3.20 22.96 -18.50
N ASN A 162 2.33 23.96 -18.65
CA ASN A 162 0.90 23.75 -18.87
C ASN A 162 0.60 23.60 -20.36
N SER A 163 0.77 22.40 -20.93
CA SER A 163 0.50 22.13 -22.34
C SER A 163 -0.99 22.26 -22.71
N GLU A 164 -1.89 21.98 -21.76
CA GLU A 164 -3.34 22.10 -21.94
C GLU A 164 -3.80 23.56 -22.02
N ASN A 165 -3.18 24.44 -21.24
CA ASN A 165 -3.44 25.88 -21.27
C ASN A 165 -2.15 26.71 -21.10
N PRO A 166 -1.41 26.96 -22.20
CA PRO A 166 -0.11 27.65 -22.14
C PRO A 166 -0.15 29.08 -21.62
N LYS A 167 -1.33 29.70 -21.51
CA LYS A 167 -1.50 31.05 -20.95
C LYS A 167 -1.44 31.04 -19.42
N CYS A 168 -1.72 29.90 -18.79
CA CYS A 168 -1.80 29.78 -17.35
C CYS A 168 -0.48 29.26 -16.80
N VAL A 169 0.42 30.22 -16.57
CA VAL A 169 1.85 30.00 -16.29
C VAL A 169 2.19 30.08 -14.81
N ILE A 170 1.26 30.38 -13.91
CA ILE A 170 1.57 30.46 -12.48
C ILE A 170 1.50 29.05 -11.89
N LYS A 171 2.59 28.57 -11.29
CA LYS A 171 2.69 27.23 -10.68
C LYS A 171 2.24 27.27 -9.23
N GLY A 172 1.20 26.53 -8.88
CA GLY A 172 0.69 26.40 -7.52
C GLY A 172 1.07 25.06 -6.89
N ASN A 173 1.84 25.09 -5.81
CA ASN A 173 2.39 23.92 -5.14
C ASN A 173 1.96 23.78 -3.68
N VAL A 174 2.14 22.58 -3.13
CA VAL A 174 2.18 22.35 -1.69
C VAL A 174 3.57 22.72 -1.18
N ALA A 175 3.66 23.42 -0.04
CA ALA A 175 4.94 23.78 0.53
C ALA A 175 5.72 22.51 0.98
N PRO A 176 7.03 22.39 0.68
CA PRO A 176 7.81 21.17 0.96
C PRO A 176 7.82 20.72 2.42
N ASN A 177 7.70 21.67 3.35
CA ASN A 177 7.80 21.42 4.79
C ASN A 177 6.45 21.53 5.51
N ASN A 178 5.38 21.84 4.78
CA ASN A 178 4.06 22.04 5.34
C ASN A 178 2.99 21.68 4.32
N SER A 179 2.45 20.47 4.45
CA SER A 179 1.41 19.96 3.55
C SER A 179 0.09 20.76 3.58
N SER A 180 -0.09 21.63 4.58
CA SER A 180 -1.24 22.55 4.67
C SER A 180 -1.02 23.91 4.01
N GLU A 181 0.24 24.28 3.72
CA GLU A 181 0.56 25.57 3.09
C GLU A 181 0.60 25.40 1.57
N ARG A 182 -0.20 26.21 0.88
CA ARG A 182 -0.26 26.24 -0.58
C ARG A 182 0.44 27.50 -1.07
N ILE A 183 1.49 27.36 -1.88
CA ILE A 183 2.31 28.47 -2.38
C ILE A 183 2.28 28.54 -3.90
N TYR A 184 2.31 29.74 -4.47
CA TYR A 184 2.44 29.89 -5.92
C TYR A 184 3.74 30.60 -6.33
N HIS A 185 4.20 30.23 -7.53
CA HIS A 185 5.40 30.75 -8.18
C HIS A 185 5.02 31.39 -9.52
N MET A 186 5.39 32.66 -9.69
CA MET A 186 5.28 33.37 -10.95
C MET A 186 6.53 33.15 -11.83
N PRO A 187 6.41 33.35 -13.16
CA PRO A 187 7.57 33.53 -14.01
C PRO A 187 8.51 34.60 -13.42
N GLY A 188 9.81 34.27 -13.30
CA GLY A 188 10.83 35.14 -12.71
C GLY A 188 11.17 34.84 -11.25
N CYS A 189 10.35 34.08 -10.52
CA CYS A 189 10.74 33.61 -9.19
C CYS A 189 11.95 32.66 -9.26
N VAL A 190 12.80 32.69 -8.24
CA VAL A 190 14.05 31.90 -8.19
C VAL A 190 13.80 30.41 -8.43
N GLN A 191 12.72 29.86 -7.85
CA GLN A 191 12.42 28.44 -7.93
C GLN A 191 11.55 28.06 -9.14
N TYR A 192 11.06 29.01 -9.92
CA TYR A 192 10.04 28.74 -10.95
C TYR A 192 10.45 27.67 -11.97
N LYS A 193 11.73 27.68 -12.38
CA LYS A 193 12.28 26.73 -13.36
C LYS A 193 12.51 25.32 -12.77
N THR A 194 12.67 25.22 -11.46
CA THR A 194 12.90 23.96 -10.75
C THR A 194 11.65 23.40 -10.10
N THR A 195 10.56 24.17 -10.10
CA THR A 195 9.27 23.76 -9.58
C THR A 195 8.48 23.04 -10.67
N VAL A 196 8.03 21.83 -10.37
CA VAL A 196 7.06 21.07 -11.18
C VAL A 196 5.67 21.24 -10.55
N VAL A 197 4.60 21.07 -11.32
CA VAL A 197 3.24 20.96 -10.79
C VAL A 197 2.87 19.47 -10.75
N GLU A 198 2.72 18.94 -9.54
CA GLU A 198 2.33 17.57 -9.20
C GLU A 198 0.82 17.50 -8.96
N LYS A 199 0.02 17.41 -10.04
CA LYS A 199 -1.46 17.43 -9.99
C LYS A 199 -2.05 16.31 -9.15
N ASP A 200 -1.30 15.22 -8.94
CA ASP A 200 -1.68 14.12 -8.05
C ASP A 200 -1.70 14.52 -6.56
N ARG A 201 -1.04 15.63 -6.21
CA ARG A 201 -1.02 16.22 -4.87
C ARG A 201 -1.98 17.42 -4.72
N GLY A 202 -2.87 17.59 -5.69
CA GLY A 202 -3.76 18.75 -5.78
C GLY A 202 -3.00 20.05 -6.07
N GLU A 203 -1.85 19.97 -6.74
CA GLU A 203 -1.16 21.13 -7.28
C GLU A 203 -1.79 21.56 -8.60
N GLU A 204 -1.77 22.86 -8.89
CA GLU A 204 -2.57 23.44 -9.96
C GLU A 204 -1.82 24.56 -10.68
N TRP A 205 -2.28 24.86 -11.89
CA TRP A 205 -1.83 26.01 -12.68
C TRP A 205 -2.85 27.13 -12.57
N PHE A 206 -2.37 28.37 -12.46
CA PHE A 206 -3.23 29.56 -12.43
C PHE A 206 -2.92 30.50 -13.60
N CYS A 207 -3.96 31.19 -14.06
CA CYS A 207 -3.87 32.18 -15.13
C CYS A 207 -3.63 33.59 -14.58
N SER A 208 -3.88 33.81 -13.29
CA SER A 208 -3.61 35.09 -12.60
C SER A 208 -3.29 34.89 -11.12
N GLU A 209 -2.62 35.87 -10.51
CA GLU A 209 -2.40 35.86 -9.05
C GLU A 209 -3.71 35.92 -8.26
N ALA A 210 -4.73 36.61 -8.79
CA ALA A 210 -6.03 36.73 -8.14
C ALA A 210 -6.72 35.36 -8.03
N GLU A 211 -6.62 34.55 -9.07
CA GLU A 211 -7.11 33.17 -9.09
C GLU A 211 -6.38 32.30 -8.08
N ALA A 212 -5.03 32.34 -8.06
CA ALA A 212 -4.23 31.59 -7.09
C ALA A 212 -4.59 31.96 -5.65
N LYS A 213 -4.71 33.26 -5.35
CA LYS A 213 -5.13 33.76 -4.02
C LYS A 213 -6.53 33.31 -3.64
N LYS A 214 -7.47 33.33 -4.59
CA LYS A 214 -8.85 32.86 -4.39
C LYS A 214 -8.89 31.36 -4.09
N ALA A 215 -8.01 30.57 -4.69
CA ALA A 215 -7.82 29.14 -4.41
C ALA A 215 -7.07 28.86 -3.09
N GLY A 216 -6.72 29.90 -2.32
CA GLY A 216 -6.06 29.76 -1.02
C GLY A 216 -4.53 29.69 -1.09
N TYR A 217 -3.92 29.96 -2.25
CA TYR A 217 -2.47 29.98 -2.41
C TYR A 217 -1.89 31.35 -2.01
N VAL A 218 -0.75 31.32 -1.32
CA VAL A 218 0.03 32.52 -1.00
C VAL A 218 1.26 32.62 -1.90
N LYS A 219 1.75 33.84 -2.14
CA LYS A 219 2.95 34.02 -2.95
C LYS A 219 4.15 33.39 -2.23
N SER A 220 4.96 32.60 -2.94
CA SER A 220 6.18 32.05 -2.36
C SER A 220 7.09 33.17 -1.86
N LYS A 221 7.70 33.00 -0.67
CA LYS A 221 8.63 33.98 -0.07
C LYS A 221 9.90 34.20 -0.90
N ARG A 222 10.17 33.31 -1.87
CA ARG A 222 11.31 33.38 -2.80
C ARG A 222 10.90 33.90 -4.19
N CYS A 223 9.70 34.45 -4.26
CA CYS A 223 9.22 35.44 -5.20
C CYS A 223 9.15 36.80 -4.48
#